data_AF-A0A453CBH0-F1
#
_entry.id   AF-A0A453CBH0-F1
#
_cell.length_a   1.000
_cell.length_b   1.000
_cell.length_c   1.000
_cell.angle_alpha   90.00
_cell.angle_beta   90.00
_cell.angle_gamma   90.00
#
_symmetry.space_group_name_H-M   'P 1'
#
loop_
_entity.id
_entity.type
_entity.pdbx_description
1 polymer ?
#
loop_
_entity_poly.entity_id
_entity_poly.type
_entity_poly.pdbx_seq_one_letter_code
_entity_poly.pdbx_strand_id
1 'polypeptide(L)'
;QFVGVIQAVLTAGKELRKLVLEDTDNVSSQHRTVHSSLLRRLISTASSSAVLANAVKLLSCLDKDAADQGDMINLFISSVDQFPEVAEGHVTVQMAKQKLDLLIVEYRKQLGMRSLEYKTVSGTAYLIEVKSLN
;
A
#
# COMPACT_ATOMS: atom_id res chain seq x y z
N GLN A 1 7.69 5.60 -3.86
CA GLN A 1 8.03 6.97 -3.39
C GLN A 1 7.24 7.41 -2.16
N PHE A 2 5.90 7.34 -2.16
CA PHE A 2 5.07 7.80 -1.03
C PHE A 2 5.38 7.11 0.31
N VAL A 3 5.52 5.77 0.35
CA VAL A 3 5.89 5.02 1.57
C VAL A 3 7.19 5.54 2.18
N GLY A 4 8.20 5.79 1.35
CA GLY A 4 9.48 6.35 1.77
C GLY A 4 9.35 7.73 2.41
N VAL A 5 8.47 8.60 1.88
CA VAL A 5 8.21 9.92 2.46
C VAL A 5 7.60 9.79 3.86
N ILE A 6 6.61 8.93 4.04
CA ILE A 6 5.96 8.73 5.35
C ILE A 6 6.93 8.10 6.36
N GLN A 7 7.77 7.18 5.91
CA GLN A 7 8.84 6.61 6.73
C GLN A 7 9.85 7.69 7.15
N ALA A 8 10.22 8.60 6.25
CA ALA A 8 11.10 9.72 6.57
C ALA A 8 10.45 10.69 7.58
N VAL A 9 9.16 11.00 7.45
CA VAL A 9 8.40 11.78 8.43
C VAL A 9 8.41 11.11 9.81
N LEU A 10 8.17 9.80 9.86
CA LEU A 10 8.20 9.05 11.12
C LEU A 10 9.58 9.06 11.76
N THR A 11 10.64 8.82 10.97
CA THR A 11 12.02 8.81 11.45
C THR A 11 12.45 10.20 11.93
N ALA A 12 12.28 11.23 11.10
CA ALA A 12 12.63 12.61 11.45
C ALA A 12 11.83 13.10 12.66
N GLY A 13 10.52 12.81 12.72
CA GLY A 13 9.69 13.17 13.86
C GLY A 13 10.13 12.51 15.17
N LYS A 14 10.59 11.25 15.13
CA LYS A 14 11.19 10.59 16.31
C LYS A 14 12.48 11.26 16.77
N GLU A 15 13.37 11.61 15.85
CA GLU A 15 14.62 12.32 16.17
C GLU A 15 14.35 13.73 16.72
N LEU A 16 13.43 14.46 16.09
CA LEU A 16 12.97 15.77 16.57
C LEU A 16 12.39 15.70 17.99
N ARG A 17 11.65 14.64 18.30
CA ARG A 17 11.07 14.45 19.64
C ARG A 17 12.13 14.31 20.72
N LYS A 18 13.27 13.69 20.42
CA LYS A 18 14.39 13.54 21.38
C LYS A 18 14.93 14.90 21.80
N LEU A 19 15.02 15.85 20.87
CA LEU A 19 15.50 17.22 21.13
C LEU A 19 14.59 18.03 22.09
N VAL A 20 13.36 17.56 22.35
CA VAL A 20 12.38 18.23 23.23
C VAL A 20 12.09 17.43 24.50
N LEU A 21 12.08 16.09 24.45
CA LEU A 21 11.84 15.23 25.62
C LEU A 21 13.04 15.12 26.58
N GLU A 22 14.23 15.47 26.11
CA GLU A 22 15.44 15.62 26.93
C GLU A 22 15.30 16.70 28.04
N ASP A 23 14.19 17.43 28.10
CA ASP A 23 13.91 18.45 29.12
C ASP A 23 13.15 17.93 30.36
N THR A 24 12.53 16.73 30.35
CA THR A 24 11.56 16.35 31.41
C THR A 24 12.03 15.34 32.45
N ASP A 25 13.07 14.55 32.18
CA ASP A 25 13.56 13.54 33.13
C ASP A 25 15.10 13.58 33.21
N ASN A 26 15.60 13.87 34.42
CA ASN A 26 17.00 13.86 34.88
C ASN A 26 17.84 15.15 34.77
N VAL A 27 18.01 15.73 35.96
CA VAL A 27 19.11 16.59 36.37
C VAL A 27 20.43 15.81 36.23
N SER A 28 21.17 15.95 35.12
CA SER A 28 22.66 15.89 35.11
C SER A 28 23.33 15.86 33.73
N SER A 29 22.63 15.67 32.62
CA SER A 29 23.28 15.74 31.29
C SER A 29 23.23 17.16 30.73
N GLN A 30 24.38 17.67 30.27
CA GLN A 30 24.48 18.90 29.47
C GLN A 30 23.68 18.74 28.18
N HIS A 31 22.39 19.07 28.21
CA HIS A 31 21.47 18.89 27.09
C HIS A 31 21.52 20.04 26.09
N ARG A 32 21.49 19.69 24.79
CA ARG A 32 21.32 20.62 23.67
C ARG A 32 19.90 21.16 23.66
N THR A 33 19.63 22.10 24.56
CA THR A 33 18.32 22.73 24.67
C THR A 33 18.03 23.61 23.47
N VAL A 34 16.85 23.43 22.88
CA VAL A 34 16.34 24.36 21.85
C VAL A 34 15.91 25.64 22.55
N HIS A 35 16.80 26.63 22.59
CA HIS A 35 16.57 27.92 23.27
C HIS A 35 15.53 28.79 22.57
N SER A 36 15.40 28.67 21.24
CA SER A 36 14.39 29.42 20.49
C SER A 36 13.00 28.86 20.75
N SER A 37 12.12 29.69 21.34
CA SER A 37 10.72 29.34 21.60
C SER A 37 9.95 29.01 20.33
N LEU A 38 10.25 29.70 19.22
CA LEU A 38 9.66 29.40 17.92
C LEU A 38 10.13 28.05 17.38
N LEU A 39 11.45 27.78 17.43
CA LEU A 39 12.00 26.52 16.95
C LEU A 39 11.48 25.34 17.78
N ARG A 40 11.41 25.50 19.10
CA ARG A 40 10.83 24.49 20.01
C ARG A 40 9.37 24.18 19.63
N ARG A 41 8.56 25.21 19.39
CA ARG A 41 7.15 25.01 18.95
C ARG A 41 7.07 24.26 17.63
N LEU A 42 7.88 24.62 16.63
CA LEU A 42 7.91 23.94 15.34
C LEU A 42 8.27 22.46 15.49
N ILE A 43 9.32 22.16 16.27
CA ILE A 43 9.76 20.80 16.55
C ILE A 43 8.65 20.02 17.25
N SER A 44 8.06 20.56 18.33
CA SER A 44 6.97 19.90 19.07
C SER A 44 5.74 19.62 18.20
N THR A 45 5.38 20.53 17.30
CA THR A 45 4.27 20.33 16.36
C THR A 45 4.59 19.21 15.36
N ALA A 46 5.77 19.25 14.74
CA ALA A 46 6.21 18.25 13.77
C ALA A 46 6.42 16.85 14.39
N SER A 47 6.84 16.78 15.66
CA SER A 47 7.07 15.54 16.41
C SER A 47 5.91 15.15 17.32
N SER A 48 4.73 15.74 17.13
CA SER A 48 3.59 15.48 17.99
C SER A 48 3.15 14.02 17.93
N SER A 49 2.59 13.51 19.03
CA SER A 49 2.11 12.14 19.12
C SER A 49 1.08 11.81 18.02
N ALA A 50 0.21 12.76 17.68
CA ALA A 50 -0.77 12.61 16.61
C ALA A 50 -0.11 12.41 15.24
N VAL A 51 0.92 13.21 14.89
CA VAL A 51 1.66 13.06 13.62
C VAL A 51 2.35 11.70 13.56
N LEU A 52 3.05 11.31 14.62
CA LEU A 52 3.75 10.02 14.66
C LEU A 52 2.78 8.83 14.61
N ALA A 53 1.68 8.88 15.36
CA ALA A 53 0.66 7.84 15.37
C ALA A 53 0.00 7.67 14.00
N ASN A 54 -0.33 8.78 13.34
CA ASN A 54 -0.89 8.74 11.98
C ASN A 54 0.11 8.19 10.97
N ALA A 55 1.40 8.57 11.04
CA ALA A 55 2.43 8.01 10.17
C ALA A 55 2.60 6.50 10.36
N VAL A 56 2.60 6.02 11.62
CA VAL A 56 2.63 4.57 11.93
C VAL A 56 1.39 3.87 11.38
N LYS A 57 0.20 4.42 11.65
CA LYS A 57 -1.08 3.86 11.19
C LYS A 57 -1.15 3.78 9.66
N LEU A 58 -0.60 4.77 8.96
CA LEU A 58 -0.60 4.76 7.51
C LEU A 58 0.41 3.74 6.95
N LEU A 59 1.59 3.61 7.56
CA LEU A 59 2.57 2.60 7.18
C LEU A 59 2.11 1.17 7.50
N SER A 60 1.30 0.96 8.53
CA SER A 60 0.82 -0.38 8.91
C SER A 60 -0.19 -0.98 7.92
N CYS A 61 -0.75 -0.17 7.03
CA CYS A 61 -1.77 -0.60 6.07
C CYS A 61 -1.25 -0.67 4.64
N LEU A 62 0.05 -0.47 4.43
CA LEU A 62 0.70 -0.48 3.13
C LEU A 62 1.68 -1.64 3.03
N ASP A 63 1.60 -2.38 1.92
CA ASP A 63 2.59 -3.41 1.58
C ASP A 63 3.82 -2.75 0.96
N LYS A 64 4.99 -3.00 1.57
CA LYS A 64 6.26 -2.38 1.15
C LYS A 64 6.76 -2.95 -0.18
N ASP A 65 6.61 -4.26 -0.37
CA ASP A 65 7.10 -4.92 -1.58
C ASP A 65 6.24 -4.50 -2.78
N ALA A 66 4.92 -4.42 -2.59
CA ALA A 66 3.99 -3.89 -3.59
C ALA A 66 4.30 -2.42 -3.92
N ALA A 67 4.60 -1.59 -2.90
CA ALA A 67 4.97 -0.20 -3.12
C ALA A 67 6.29 -0.03 -3.90
N ASP A 68 7.27 -0.89 -3.67
CA ASP A 68 8.57 -0.87 -4.36
C ASP A 68 8.45 -1.39 -5.81
N GLN A 69 7.54 -2.33 -6.05
CA GLN A 69 7.22 -2.85 -7.38
C GLN A 69 6.25 -1.96 -8.18
N GLY A 70 5.63 -0.97 -7.54
CA GLY A 70 4.58 -0.15 -8.16
C GLY A 70 3.26 -0.91 -8.37
N ASP A 71 3.05 -1.99 -7.64
CA ASP A 71 1.83 -2.79 -7.67
C ASP A 71 0.71 -2.09 -6.89
N MET A 72 -0.04 -1.25 -7.59
CA MET A 72 -1.16 -0.51 -6.99
C MET A 72 -2.32 -1.41 -6.55
N ILE A 73 -2.42 -2.63 -7.09
CA ILE A 73 -3.51 -3.55 -6.74
C ILE A 73 -3.28 -4.11 -5.34
N ASN A 74 -2.03 -4.44 -5.00
CA ASN A 74 -1.68 -5.03 -3.72
C ASN A 74 -1.07 -4.03 -2.72
N LEU A 75 -1.08 -2.74 -3.06
CA LEU A 75 -0.47 -1.68 -2.24
C LEU A 75 -1.11 -1.58 -0.84
N PHE A 76 -2.43 -1.72 -0.75
CA PHE A 76 -3.16 -1.65 0.50
C PHE A 76 -3.36 -3.06 1.06
N ILE A 77 -2.99 -3.24 2.33
CA ILE A 77 -3.14 -4.51 3.02
C ILE A 77 -4.63 -4.71 3.33
N SER A 78 -5.29 -5.57 2.57
CA SER A 78 -6.74 -5.82 2.68
C SER A 78 -7.16 -6.56 3.96
N SER A 79 -6.21 -7.12 4.72
CA SER A 79 -6.47 -7.77 6.01
C SER A 79 -6.62 -6.77 7.18
N VAL A 80 -6.36 -5.49 6.95
CA VAL A 80 -6.62 -4.43 7.92
C VAL A 80 -8.02 -3.87 7.63
N ASP A 81 -8.91 -3.86 8.63
CA ASP A 81 -10.31 -3.34 8.55
C ASP A 81 -10.43 -1.83 8.19
N GLN A 82 -9.35 -1.24 7.68
CA GLN A 82 -9.23 0.18 7.37
C GLN A 82 -9.71 0.53 5.96
N PHE A 83 -9.76 -0.46 5.05
CA PHE A 83 -10.12 -0.28 3.64
C PHE A 83 -11.06 -1.40 3.15
N PRO A 84 -12.31 -1.44 3.63
CA PRO A 84 -13.27 -2.48 3.23
C PRO A 84 -13.54 -2.50 1.71
N GLU A 85 -13.47 -1.35 1.04
CA GLU A 85 -13.66 -1.24 -0.41
C GLU A 85 -12.55 -1.93 -1.19
N VAL A 86 -11.31 -1.95 -0.67
CA VAL A 86 -10.19 -2.67 -1.28
C VAL A 86 -10.42 -4.17 -1.17
N ALA A 87 -10.82 -4.65 0.00
CA ALA A 87 -11.14 -6.06 0.22
C ALA A 87 -12.29 -6.53 -0.69
N GLU A 88 -13.37 -5.76 -0.80
CA GLU A 88 -14.49 -6.03 -1.70
C GLU A 88 -14.06 -6.05 -3.17
N GLY A 89 -13.20 -5.11 -3.57
CA GLY A 89 -12.61 -5.05 -4.91
C GLY A 89 -11.83 -6.34 -5.25
N HIS A 90 -11.00 -6.82 -4.33
CA HIS A 90 -10.27 -8.08 -4.51
C HIS A 90 -11.21 -9.28 -4.69
N VAL A 91 -12.26 -9.38 -3.85
CA VAL A 91 -13.26 -10.43 -3.97
C VAL A 91 -13.96 -10.38 -5.32
N THR A 92 -14.39 -9.20 -5.74
CA THR A 92 -15.09 -9.00 -7.03
C THR A 92 -14.20 -9.41 -8.21
N VAL A 93 -12.93 -9.00 -8.21
CA VAL A 93 -11.96 -9.39 -9.24
C VAL A 93 -11.75 -10.91 -9.24
N GLN A 94 -11.61 -11.51 -8.07
CA GLN A 94 -11.39 -12.96 -7.96
C GLN A 94 -12.61 -13.77 -8.45
N MET A 95 -13.82 -13.32 -8.12
CA MET A 95 -15.05 -13.95 -8.62
C MET A 95 -15.19 -13.81 -10.14
N ALA A 96 -14.81 -12.66 -10.71
CA ALA A 96 -14.80 -12.48 -12.17
C ALA A 96 -13.81 -13.43 -12.86
N LYS A 97 -12.61 -13.62 -12.29
CA LYS A 97 -11.63 -14.60 -12.77
C LYS A 97 -12.18 -16.02 -12.74
N GLN A 98 -12.80 -16.43 -11.64
CA GLN A 98 -13.44 -17.74 -11.53
C GLN A 98 -14.55 -17.95 -12.57
N LYS A 99 -15.36 -16.92 -12.84
CA LYS A 99 -16.37 -16.98 -13.90
C LYS A 99 -15.74 -17.19 -15.28
N LEU A 100 -14.63 -16.50 -15.56
CA LEU A 100 -13.88 -16.70 -16.81
C LEU A 100 -13.35 -18.14 -16.93
N ASP A 101 -12.80 -18.70 -15.84
CA ASP A 101 -12.31 -20.08 -15.78
C ASP A 101 -13.41 -21.13 -16.00
N LEU A 102 -14.66 -20.82 -15.62
CA LEU A 102 -15.81 -21.67 -15.94
C LEU A 102 -16.23 -21.53 -17.42
N LEU A 103 -16.24 -20.30 -17.94
CA LEU A 103 -16.62 -20.02 -19.33
C LEU A 103 -15.70 -20.68 -20.36
N ILE A 104 -14.39 -20.76 -20.10
CA ILE A 104 -13.47 -21.40 -21.05
C ILE A 104 -13.78 -22.88 -21.24
N VAL A 105 -14.23 -23.58 -20.19
CA VAL A 105 -14.64 -24.99 -20.28
C VAL A 105 -15.86 -25.14 -21.18
N GLU A 106 -16.79 -24.20 -21.11
CA GLU A 106 -17.98 -24.19 -21.96
C GLU A 106 -17.62 -23.89 -23.42
N TYR A 107 -16.78 -22.89 -23.67
CA TYR A 107 -16.30 -22.58 -25.03
C TYR A 107 -15.52 -23.74 -25.67
N ARG A 108 -14.71 -24.47 -24.91
CA ARG A 108 -14.03 -25.69 -25.39
C ARG A 108 -15.02 -26.73 -25.92
N LYS A 109 -16.19 -26.88 -25.26
CA LYS A 109 -17.24 -27.80 -25.70
C LYS A 109 -17.94 -27.28 -26.95
N GLN A 110 -18.38 -26.03 -26.93
CA GLN A 110 -19.16 -25.42 -28.02
C GLN A 110 -18.37 -25.32 -29.32
N LEU A 111 -17.06 -25.02 -29.23
CA LEU A 111 -16.19 -24.90 -30.40
C LEU A 111 -15.52 -26.23 -30.79
N GLY A 112 -15.71 -27.31 -30.01
CA GLY A 112 -15.01 -28.58 -30.22
C GLY A 112 -13.48 -28.52 -30.05
N MET A 113 -12.96 -27.42 -29.47
CA MET A 113 -11.52 -27.16 -29.34
C MET A 113 -11.07 -27.39 -27.89
N ARG A 114 -10.58 -28.59 -27.57
CA ARG A 114 -10.16 -28.94 -26.20
C ARG A 114 -8.98 -28.12 -25.68
N SER A 115 -8.12 -27.62 -26.57
CA SER A 115 -6.93 -26.83 -26.23
C SER A 115 -7.18 -25.32 -26.18
N LEU A 116 -8.44 -24.87 -26.26
CA LEU A 116 -8.78 -23.45 -26.19
C LEU A 116 -8.30 -22.85 -24.87
N GLU A 117 -7.69 -21.67 -24.93
CA GLU A 117 -7.20 -20.94 -23.77
C GLU A 117 -7.41 -19.44 -23.97
N TYR A 118 -7.49 -18.70 -22.87
CA TYR A 118 -7.45 -17.25 -22.92
C TYR A 118 -6.03 -16.78 -23.23
N LYS A 119 -5.94 -15.76 -24.08
CA LYS A 119 -4.68 -15.11 -24.43
C LYS A 119 -4.71 -13.63 -24.09
N THR A 120 -3.52 -13.06 -23.93
CA THR A 120 -3.31 -11.63 -23.82
C THR A 120 -2.64 -11.14 -25.09
N VAL A 121 -3.27 -10.18 -25.79
CA VAL A 121 -2.73 -9.58 -27.02
C VAL A 121 -2.71 -8.07 -26.83
N SER A 122 -1.55 -7.46 -27.02
CA SER A 122 -1.38 -5.99 -26.91
C SER A 122 -1.92 -5.38 -25.62
N GLY A 123 -1.79 -6.11 -24.50
CA GLY A 123 -2.28 -5.68 -23.18
C GLY A 123 -3.75 -5.99 -22.88
N THR A 124 -4.53 -6.46 -23.85
CA THR A 124 -5.89 -6.92 -23.63
C THR A 124 -5.88 -8.40 -23.27
N ALA A 125 -6.27 -8.73 -22.03
CA ALA A 125 -6.34 -10.08 -21.51
C ALA A 125 -7.70 -10.76 -21.82
N TYR A 126 -7.76 -12.07 -21.61
CA TYR A 126 -8.98 -12.89 -21.75
C TYR A 126 -9.56 -12.94 -23.16
N LEU A 127 -8.72 -12.80 -24.19
CA LEU A 127 -9.11 -12.95 -25.58
C LEU A 127 -9.10 -14.42 -25.99
N ILE A 128 -9.97 -14.78 -26.94
CA ILE A 128 -10.00 -16.12 -27.55
C ILE A 128 -9.59 -15.99 -29.01
N GLU A 129 -8.57 -16.75 -29.40
CA GLU A 129 -8.13 -16.82 -30.78
C GLU A 129 -8.80 -18.01 -31.48
N VAL A 130 -9.56 -17.72 -32.53
CA VAL A 130 -10.18 -18.73 -33.41
C VAL A 130 -9.59 -18.59 -34.81
N LYS A 131 -9.25 -19.70 -35.46
CA LYS A 131 -8.80 -19.68 -36.85
C LYS A 131 -9.99 -19.30 -37.73
N SER A 132 -9.78 -18.37 -38.66
CA SER A 132 -10.77 -18.07 -39.68
C SER A 132 -10.90 -19.29 -40.60
N LEU A 133 -12.13 -19.77 -40.79
CA LEU A 133 -12.46 -20.77 -41.80
C LEU A 133 -12.49 -20.05 -43.16
N ASN A 134 -11.40 -20.16 -43.91
CA ASN A 134 -11.38 -19.86 -45.36
C ASN A 134 -11.78 -21.11 -46.13
#